data_AF-A0A183JXU9-F1
#
_entry.id   AF-A0A183JXU9-F1
#
_cell.length_a   1.000
_cell.length_b   1.000
_cell.length_c   1.000
_cell.angle_alpha   90.00
_cell.angle_beta   90.00
_cell.angle_gamma   90.00
#
_symmetry.space_group_name_H-M   'P 1'
#
loop_
_entity.id
_entity.type
_entity.pdbx_description
1 polymer ?
#
loop_
_entity_poly.entity_id
_entity_poly.type
_entity_poly.pdbx_seq_one_letter_code
_entity_poly.pdbx_strand_id
1 'polypeptide(L)'
;MSKGILKPKKESLALLSEIERCNLLLSPEQQQLIPSDVELHIIRWKNSDFETLQSVPRAQVMIALNVIRSEDSVFQCHIGRDENYFVTVWVCIPPQYPHKAPLLIMDGLINFVSSSGTHNTEDVVTDLSDLHIQELETEVNCYWQEFFTSSINQNNSHTVVNYVGNTNDITSNNIINSDKSFYNGNQCVGLNKWNRNILSCQLARCAACIDALCRDQIIWKNSLKSTNSSCVRSVRYPTRSRPLRYLPSPGAFVHR
;
A
#
# COMPACT_ATOMS: atom_id res chain seq x y z
N MET A 1 28.02 -13.79 -23.28
CA MET A 1 27.57 -12.58 -22.55
C MET A 1 26.81 -13.04 -21.31
N SER A 2 27.44 -12.98 -20.15
CA SER A 2 26.89 -13.53 -18.91
C SER A 2 25.86 -12.57 -18.32
N LYS A 3 24.60 -13.00 -18.24
CA LYS A 3 23.53 -12.28 -17.52
C LYS A 3 23.90 -12.27 -16.03
N GLY A 4 24.26 -11.10 -15.51
CA GLY A 4 24.44 -10.88 -14.09
C GLY A 4 23.10 -10.97 -13.39
N ILE A 5 22.77 -12.13 -12.84
CA ILE A 5 21.65 -12.30 -11.91
C ILE A 5 22.00 -11.51 -10.66
N LEU A 6 21.43 -10.31 -10.52
CA LEU A 6 21.53 -9.53 -9.30
C LEU A 6 20.76 -10.30 -8.21
N LYS A 7 21.49 -11.09 -7.42
CA LYS A 7 20.88 -11.83 -6.30
C LYS A 7 20.31 -10.82 -5.29
N PRO A 8 19.06 -10.98 -4.86
CA PRO A 8 18.52 -10.17 -3.77
C PRO A 8 19.43 -10.29 -2.54
N LYS A 9 19.59 -9.20 -1.79
CA LYS A 9 20.35 -9.24 -0.52
C LYS A 9 19.75 -10.33 0.38
N LYS A 10 20.60 -11.05 1.13
CA LYS A 10 20.24 -12.21 1.97
C LYS A 10 19.00 -11.97 2.87
N GLU A 11 18.81 -10.74 3.33
CA GLU A 11 17.69 -10.35 4.19
C GLU A 11 16.37 -10.15 3.42
N SER A 12 16.42 -9.72 2.16
CA SER A 12 15.25 -9.67 1.27
C SER A 12 14.74 -11.08 0.96
N LEU A 13 15.62 -12.07 0.92
CA LEU A 13 15.25 -13.48 0.73
C LEU A 13 14.49 -14.03 1.96
N ALA A 14 14.88 -13.63 3.17
CA ALA A 14 14.18 -14.06 4.39
C ALA A 14 12.75 -13.51 4.45
N LEU A 15 12.55 -12.23 4.11
CA LEU A 15 11.21 -11.63 4.04
C LEU A 15 10.34 -12.35 3.00
N LEU A 16 10.87 -12.58 1.80
CA LEU A 16 10.13 -13.25 0.73
C LEU A 16 9.77 -14.69 1.13
N SER A 17 10.66 -15.40 1.83
CA SER A 17 10.36 -16.73 2.35
C SER A 17 9.23 -16.75 3.37
N GLU A 18 9.06 -15.69 4.18
CA GLU A 18 7.94 -15.58 5.11
C GLU A 18 6.64 -15.22 4.38
N ILE A 19 6.70 -14.35 3.38
CA ILE A 19 5.54 -14.01 2.53
C ILE A 19 5.10 -15.23 1.71
N GLU A 20 6.03 -16.07 1.23
CA GLU A 20 5.73 -17.35 0.58
C GLU A 20 4.98 -18.31 1.51
N ARG A 21 5.17 -18.18 2.82
CA ARG A 21 4.41 -18.89 3.86
C ARG A 21 3.14 -18.13 4.29
N CYS A 22 2.75 -17.12 3.53
CA CYS A 22 1.63 -16.22 3.82
C CYS A 22 1.75 -15.48 5.16
N ASN A 23 2.97 -15.31 5.67
CA ASN A 23 3.25 -14.62 6.91
C ASN A 23 3.74 -13.19 6.65
N LEU A 24 3.02 -12.20 7.19
CA LEU A 24 3.38 -10.79 7.06
C LEU A 24 4.11 -10.30 8.31
N LEU A 25 5.39 -9.99 8.16
CA LEU A 25 6.22 -9.49 9.26
C LEU A 25 6.03 -7.97 9.44
N LEU A 26 5.25 -7.60 10.46
CA LEU A 26 5.06 -6.21 10.90
C LEU A 26 5.64 -6.01 12.30
N SER A 27 6.22 -4.83 12.57
CA SER A 27 6.56 -4.44 13.93
C SER A 27 5.27 -4.11 14.73
N PRO A 28 5.32 -4.11 16.07
CA PRO A 28 4.16 -3.73 16.89
C PRO A 28 3.60 -2.34 16.54
N GLU A 29 4.46 -1.38 16.22
CA GLU A 29 4.08 -0.02 15.81
C GLU A 29 3.38 -0.01 14.44
N GLN A 30 3.84 -0.86 13.52
CA GLN A 30 3.21 -1.00 12.20
C GLN A 30 1.87 -1.73 12.30
N GLN A 31 1.76 -2.72 13.19
CA GLN A 31 0.53 -3.46 13.42
C GLN A 31 -0.60 -2.53 13.91
N GLN A 32 -0.29 -1.50 14.69
CA GLN A 32 -1.27 -0.50 15.12
C GLN A 32 -1.88 0.30 13.96
N LEU A 33 -1.19 0.39 12.82
CA LEU A 33 -1.66 1.08 11.62
C LEU A 33 -2.57 0.23 10.74
N ILE A 34 -2.87 -1.00 11.16
CA ILE A 34 -3.82 -1.92 10.53
C ILE A 34 -4.97 -2.17 11.52
N PRO A 35 -6.24 -2.21 11.07
CA PRO A 35 -7.35 -2.63 11.92
C PRO A 35 -7.13 -4.05 12.48
N SER A 36 -7.55 -4.30 13.71
CA SER A 36 -7.41 -5.63 14.33
C SER A 36 -8.43 -6.65 13.84
N ASP A 37 -9.50 -6.19 13.20
CA ASP A 37 -10.68 -6.96 12.77
C ASP A 37 -10.66 -7.28 11.27
N VAL A 38 -9.48 -7.23 10.63
CA VAL A 38 -9.34 -7.59 9.21
C VAL A 38 -9.49 -9.10 9.04
N GLU A 39 -10.49 -9.51 8.26
CA GLU A 39 -10.77 -10.94 8.03
C GLU A 39 -9.98 -11.52 6.84
N LEU A 40 -9.51 -10.66 5.95
CA LEU A 40 -8.79 -11.07 4.74
C LEU A 40 -7.30 -11.24 5.02
N HIS A 41 -6.71 -12.27 4.42
CA HIS A 41 -5.29 -12.57 4.54
C HIS A 41 -4.76 -13.11 3.21
N ILE A 42 -3.43 -13.24 3.12
CA ILE A 42 -2.82 -13.89 1.96
C ILE A 42 -3.13 -15.39 2.05
N ILE A 43 -3.81 -15.92 1.05
CA ILE A 43 -4.10 -17.35 0.97
C ILE A 43 -3.15 -18.06 0.01
N ARG A 44 -2.55 -17.31 -0.94
CA ARG A 44 -1.64 -17.87 -1.94
C ARG A 44 -0.63 -16.83 -2.40
N TRP A 45 0.62 -17.26 -2.50
CA TRP A 45 1.71 -16.51 -3.11
C TRP A 45 2.34 -17.35 -4.21
N LYS A 46 2.40 -16.84 -5.44
CA LYS A 46 2.87 -17.59 -6.60
C LYS A 46 3.85 -16.75 -7.43
N ASN A 47 4.98 -17.36 -7.77
CA ASN A 47 5.91 -16.79 -8.74
C ASN A 47 5.26 -16.67 -10.12
N SER A 48 5.45 -15.53 -10.77
CA SER A 48 5.04 -15.29 -12.14
C SER A 48 6.18 -14.60 -12.89
N ASP A 49 5.93 -14.14 -14.10
CA ASP A 49 6.92 -13.49 -14.94
C ASP A 49 6.33 -12.26 -15.62
N PHE A 50 7.23 -11.45 -16.17
CA PHE A 50 6.88 -10.20 -16.84
C PHE A 50 6.00 -10.44 -18.08
N GLU A 51 6.21 -11.55 -18.80
CA GLU A 51 5.43 -11.90 -19.99
C GLU A 51 3.96 -12.20 -19.64
N THR A 52 3.72 -12.94 -18.55
CA THR A 52 2.37 -13.17 -18.05
C THR A 52 1.72 -11.86 -17.60
N LEU A 53 2.47 -10.98 -16.91
CA LEU A 53 1.96 -9.67 -16.49
C LEU A 53 1.55 -8.77 -17.67
N GLN A 54 2.22 -8.91 -18.84
CA GLN A 54 1.83 -8.17 -20.04
C GLN A 54 0.44 -8.55 -20.57
N SER A 55 -0.14 -9.67 -20.14
CA SER A 55 -1.54 -10.00 -20.47
C SER A 55 -2.56 -9.28 -19.58
N VAL A 56 -2.13 -8.65 -18.49
CA VAL A 56 -3.00 -7.95 -17.53
C VAL A 56 -3.28 -6.53 -18.04
N PRO A 57 -4.54 -6.19 -18.39
CA PRO A 57 -4.86 -4.88 -18.96
C PRO A 57 -4.49 -3.72 -18.03
N ARG A 58 -4.73 -3.88 -16.72
CA ARG A 58 -4.45 -2.84 -15.73
C ARG A 58 -2.95 -2.56 -15.54
N ALA A 59 -2.09 -3.54 -15.80
CA ALA A 59 -0.64 -3.37 -15.72
C ALA A 59 -0.05 -2.59 -16.91
N GLN A 60 -0.77 -2.51 -18.04
CA GLN A 60 -0.24 -1.95 -19.30
C GLN A 60 0.24 -0.51 -19.16
N VAL A 61 -0.51 0.33 -18.42
CA VAL A 61 -0.13 1.74 -18.22
C VAL A 61 1.19 1.84 -17.47
N MET A 62 1.37 1.03 -16.42
CA MET A 62 2.59 1.04 -15.61
C MET A 62 3.80 0.48 -16.37
N ILE A 63 3.57 -0.50 -17.25
CA ILE A 63 4.58 -1.04 -18.16
C ILE A 63 4.97 0.02 -19.20
N ALA A 64 3.99 0.66 -19.85
CA ALA A 64 4.23 1.68 -20.87
C ALA A 64 4.97 2.91 -20.31
N LEU A 65 4.69 3.29 -19.06
CA LEU A 65 5.38 4.36 -18.34
C LEU A 65 6.75 3.93 -17.76
N ASN A 66 7.20 2.70 -18.03
CA ASN A 66 8.46 2.14 -17.56
C ASN A 66 8.60 2.12 -16.02
N VAL A 67 7.47 2.09 -15.31
CA VAL A 67 7.42 1.97 -13.85
C VAL A 67 7.74 0.52 -13.46
N ILE A 68 7.16 -0.43 -14.20
CA ILE A 68 7.43 -1.87 -14.15
C ILE A 68 8.32 -2.24 -15.32
N ARG A 69 9.37 -3.03 -15.06
CA ARG A 69 10.33 -3.46 -16.08
C ARG A 69 10.51 -4.96 -16.11
N SER A 70 11.11 -5.46 -17.19
CA SER A 70 11.44 -6.89 -17.36
C SER A 70 12.39 -7.44 -16.31
N GLU A 71 13.14 -6.59 -15.61
CA GLU A 71 14.05 -7.00 -14.53
C GLU A 71 13.37 -7.12 -13.17
N ASP A 72 12.12 -6.67 -13.05
CA ASP A 72 11.37 -6.74 -11.81
C ASP A 72 10.93 -8.19 -11.56
N SER A 73 10.98 -8.62 -10.31
CA SER A 73 10.43 -9.93 -9.91
C SER A 73 8.92 -9.82 -9.80
N VAL A 74 8.19 -10.68 -10.49
CA VAL A 74 6.72 -10.63 -10.58
C VAL A 74 6.10 -11.78 -9.81
N PHE A 75 5.08 -11.48 -9.02
CA PHE A 75 4.33 -12.45 -8.23
C PHE A 75 2.83 -12.20 -8.35
N GLN A 76 2.06 -13.28 -8.20
CA GLN A 76 0.63 -13.25 -7.97
C GLN A 76 0.36 -13.53 -6.49
N CYS A 77 -0.30 -12.60 -5.82
CA CYS A 77 -0.75 -12.72 -4.45
C CYS A 77 -2.27 -12.82 -4.44
N HIS A 78 -2.84 -13.86 -3.82
CA HIS A 78 -4.28 -13.96 -3.62
C HIS A 78 -4.60 -13.55 -2.19
N ILE A 79 -5.45 -12.53 -2.05
CA ILE A 79 -5.92 -12.04 -0.75
C ILE A 79 -7.40 -12.39 -0.63
N GLY A 80 -7.76 -13.15 0.39
CA GLY A 80 -9.11 -13.71 0.51
C GLY A 80 -9.41 -14.29 1.89
N ARG A 81 -10.60 -14.87 2.02
CA ARG A 81 -10.98 -15.69 3.18
C ARG A 81 -10.62 -17.16 2.96
N ASP A 82 -10.80 -17.64 1.73
CA ASP A 82 -10.48 -18.99 1.30
C ASP A 82 -10.22 -19.03 -0.23
N GLU A 83 -9.88 -20.21 -0.74
CA GLU A 83 -9.50 -20.41 -2.15
C GLU A 83 -10.59 -20.08 -3.17
N ASN A 84 -11.84 -19.97 -2.75
CA ASN A 84 -12.96 -19.62 -3.62
C ASN A 84 -13.29 -18.13 -3.59
N TYR A 85 -12.80 -17.38 -2.59
CA TYR A 85 -13.15 -15.97 -2.37
C TYR A 85 -11.91 -15.12 -2.16
N PHE A 86 -11.32 -14.67 -3.26
CA PHE A 86 -10.11 -13.87 -3.23
C PHE A 86 -10.03 -12.82 -4.34
N VAL A 87 -9.14 -11.87 -4.12
CA VAL A 87 -8.69 -10.87 -5.09
C VAL A 87 -7.26 -11.21 -5.49
N THR A 88 -6.99 -11.19 -6.79
CA THR A 88 -5.64 -11.33 -7.31
C THR A 88 -4.95 -9.97 -7.30
N VAL A 89 -3.79 -9.92 -6.64
CA VAL A 89 -2.91 -8.76 -6.57
C VAL A 89 -1.58 -9.14 -7.23
N TRP A 90 -1.24 -8.45 -8.31
CA TRP A 90 0.05 -8.58 -8.94
C TRP A 90 1.08 -7.74 -8.20
N VAL A 91 2.19 -8.35 -7.81
CA VAL A 91 3.26 -7.69 -7.07
C VAL A 91 4.51 -7.64 -7.94
N CYS A 92 4.97 -6.43 -8.23
CA CYS A 92 6.20 -6.18 -8.98
C CYS A 92 7.27 -5.65 -8.04
N ILE A 93 8.31 -6.44 -7.79
CA ILE A 93 9.41 -6.08 -6.89
C ILE A 93 10.62 -5.66 -7.73
N PRO A 94 11.02 -4.38 -7.69
CA PRO A 94 12.16 -3.92 -8.46
C PRO A 94 13.48 -4.47 -7.88
N PRO A 95 14.53 -4.66 -8.71
CA PRO A 95 15.83 -5.14 -8.24
C PRO A 95 16.51 -4.16 -7.26
N GLN A 96 16.04 -2.91 -7.19
CA GLN A 96 16.50 -1.91 -6.22
C GLN A 96 15.89 -2.09 -4.82
N TYR A 97 14.92 -2.99 -4.63
CA TYR A 97 14.31 -3.27 -3.33
C TYR A 97 15.39 -3.58 -2.27
N PRO A 98 15.32 -3.01 -1.04
CA PRO A 98 14.22 -2.21 -0.48
C PRO A 98 14.27 -0.69 -0.75
N HIS A 99 15.19 -0.18 -1.57
CA HIS A 99 15.32 1.27 -1.80
C HIS A 99 14.24 1.84 -2.73
N LYS A 100 13.69 0.99 -3.61
CA LYS A 100 12.50 1.29 -4.41
C LYS A 100 11.39 0.35 -3.92
N ALA A 101 10.23 0.91 -3.59
CA ALA A 101 9.09 0.14 -3.13
C ALA A 101 8.55 -0.78 -4.23
N PRO A 102 7.98 -1.94 -3.87
CA PRO A 102 7.17 -2.75 -4.78
C PRO A 102 5.95 -1.98 -5.28
N LEU A 103 5.49 -2.36 -6.47
CA LEU A 103 4.24 -1.89 -7.03
C LEU A 103 3.20 -3.02 -6.98
N LEU A 104 2.04 -2.73 -6.41
CA LEU A 104 0.91 -3.64 -6.33
C LEU A 104 -0.16 -3.20 -7.35
N ILE A 105 -0.60 -4.12 -8.19
CA ILE A 105 -1.65 -3.89 -9.19
C ILE A 105 -2.79 -4.85 -8.87
N MET A 106 -4.00 -4.31 -8.75
CA MET A 106 -5.18 -5.09 -8.39
C MET A 106 -5.84 -5.60 -9.66
N ASP A 107 -5.91 -6.92 -9.85
CA ASP A 107 -6.59 -7.52 -10.99
C ASP A 107 -8.07 -7.68 -10.64
N GLY A 108 -8.87 -6.73 -11.14
CA GLY A 108 -10.24 -6.47 -10.73
C GLY A 108 -11.25 -7.52 -11.18
N LEU A 109 -11.32 -8.65 -10.48
CA LEU A 109 -12.53 -9.46 -10.33
C LEU A 109 -12.48 -10.08 -8.93
N ILE A 110 -13.23 -9.47 -8.01
CA ILE A 110 -13.47 -10.04 -6.70
C ILE A 110 -14.33 -11.30 -6.93
N ASN A 111 -13.70 -12.47 -7.00
CA ASN A 111 -14.41 -13.75 -7.08
C ASN A 111 -15.06 -14.08 -5.73
N PHE A 112 -15.90 -13.21 -5.15
CA PHE A 112 -16.65 -13.56 -3.95
C PHE A 112 -17.93 -14.30 -4.35
N VAL A 113 -17.80 -15.55 -4.81
CA VAL A 113 -18.96 -16.39 -5.18
C VAL A 113 -19.37 -17.22 -3.98
N SER A 114 -20.55 -16.94 -3.40
CA SER A 114 -21.05 -17.68 -2.24
C SER A 114 -21.33 -19.16 -2.53
N SER A 115 -20.35 -20.05 -2.32
CA SER A 115 -20.53 -21.50 -2.21
C SER A 115 -21.18 -21.87 -0.87
N SER A 116 -22.45 -21.53 -0.70
CA SER A 116 -23.34 -22.37 0.09
C SER A 116 -24.56 -22.69 -0.77
N GLY A 117 -24.54 -23.91 -1.32
CA GLY A 117 -25.67 -24.48 -2.04
C GLY A 117 -26.86 -24.66 -1.10
N THR A 118 -27.66 -23.61 -0.93
CA THR A 118 -29.05 -23.66 -0.51
C THR A 118 -29.72 -22.36 -0.92
N HIS A 119 -30.69 -22.50 -1.82
CA HIS A 119 -31.58 -21.49 -2.39
C HIS A 119 -31.83 -20.24 -1.53
N ASN A 120 -31.74 -19.07 -2.20
CA ASN A 120 -32.32 -17.75 -1.85
C ASN A 120 -31.44 -16.65 -1.24
N THR A 121 -30.20 -16.47 -1.69
CA THR A 121 -29.50 -15.17 -1.53
C THR A 121 -28.77 -14.80 -2.81
N GLU A 122 -29.20 -13.71 -3.45
CA GLU A 122 -28.57 -13.11 -4.63
C GLU A 122 -27.04 -13.05 -4.49
N ASP A 123 -26.34 -13.57 -5.51
CA ASP A 123 -24.88 -13.56 -5.64
C ASP A 123 -24.28 -12.20 -5.29
N VAL A 124 -23.48 -12.15 -4.23
CA VAL A 124 -22.74 -10.93 -3.85
C VAL A 124 -21.45 -10.86 -4.68
N VAL A 125 -21.59 -10.67 -5.99
CA VAL A 125 -20.47 -10.16 -6.79
C VAL A 125 -20.19 -8.73 -6.31
N THR A 126 -18.96 -8.50 -5.89
CA THR A 126 -18.50 -7.22 -5.37
C THR A 126 -17.89 -6.46 -6.54
N ASP A 127 -18.71 -5.81 -7.37
CA ASP A 127 -18.22 -5.00 -8.48
C ASP A 127 -17.52 -3.75 -7.91
N LEU A 128 -16.20 -3.79 -7.80
CA LEU A 128 -15.40 -2.59 -7.58
C LEU A 128 -15.24 -1.90 -8.93
N SER A 129 -15.70 -0.65 -9.02
CA SER A 129 -15.38 0.20 -10.18
C SER A 129 -13.87 0.42 -10.27
N ASP A 130 -13.39 0.68 -11.49
CA ASP A 130 -11.97 1.01 -11.74
C ASP A 130 -11.45 2.16 -10.88
N LEU A 131 -12.33 3.10 -10.52
CA LEU A 131 -12.02 4.20 -9.62
C LEU A 131 -11.71 3.72 -8.20
N HIS A 132 -12.52 2.83 -7.62
CA HIS A 132 -12.23 2.28 -6.29
C HIS A 132 -10.93 1.48 -6.29
N ILE A 133 -10.69 0.72 -7.37
CA ILE A 133 -9.45 -0.03 -7.53
C ILE A 133 -8.26 0.93 -7.60
N GLN A 134 -8.40 2.05 -8.32
CA GLN A 134 -7.34 3.08 -8.43
C GLN A 134 -7.08 3.76 -7.10
N GLU A 135 -8.12 4.08 -6.32
CA GLU A 135 -8.00 4.63 -4.98
C GLU A 135 -7.25 3.66 -4.05
N LEU A 136 -7.57 2.37 -4.11
CA LEU A 136 -6.88 1.33 -3.33
C LEU A 136 -5.41 1.17 -3.76
N GLU A 137 -5.13 1.11 -5.06
CA GLU A 137 -3.76 1.09 -5.56
C GLU A 137 -2.98 2.33 -5.10
N THR A 138 -3.61 3.50 -5.09
CA THR A 138 -3.00 4.73 -4.58
C THR A 138 -2.71 4.62 -3.07
N GLU A 139 -3.67 4.13 -2.29
CA GLU A 139 -3.57 3.90 -0.85
C GLU A 139 -2.34 3.05 -0.48
N VAL A 140 -2.11 2.00 -1.27
CA VAL A 140 -1.07 0.99 -1.03
C VAL A 140 0.28 1.39 -1.65
N ASN A 141 0.28 1.95 -2.86
CA ASN A 141 1.52 2.24 -3.59
C ASN A 141 2.11 3.62 -3.28
N CYS A 142 1.29 4.62 -2.93
CA CYS A 142 1.76 5.99 -2.75
C CYS A 142 1.99 6.35 -1.28
N TYR A 143 1.32 5.69 -0.35
CA TYR A 143 1.32 6.08 1.07
C TYR A 143 1.96 5.04 2.00
N TRP A 144 2.74 4.10 1.48
CA TRP A 144 3.40 3.06 2.28
C TRP A 144 4.38 3.64 3.32
N GLN A 145 4.94 4.83 3.09
CA GLN A 145 5.88 5.49 4.00
C GLN A 145 5.27 5.80 5.37
N GLU A 146 3.94 5.89 5.45
CA GLU A 146 3.22 6.16 6.71
C GLU A 146 3.52 5.10 7.79
N PHE A 147 3.79 3.85 7.38
CA PHE A 147 4.22 2.78 8.28
C PHE A 147 5.56 3.05 8.98
N PHE A 148 6.33 4.01 8.48
CA PHE A 148 7.67 4.32 8.96
C PHE A 148 7.79 5.74 9.54
N THR A 149 6.69 6.49 9.57
CA THR A 149 6.69 7.91 9.97
C THR A 149 6.56 8.08 11.50
N SER A 150 6.05 7.08 12.21
CA SER A 150 5.78 7.12 13.65
C SER A 150 7.01 7.32 14.54
N SER A 151 8.22 7.09 14.02
CA SER A 151 9.47 7.26 14.77
C SER A 151 10.09 8.66 14.66
N ILE A 152 9.66 9.47 13.69
CA ILE A 152 10.25 10.80 13.46
C ILE A 152 9.66 11.84 14.42
N ASN A 153 8.43 11.63 14.90
CA ASN A 153 7.72 12.63 15.72
C ASN A 153 7.73 12.36 17.23
N GLN A 154 8.33 11.26 17.71
CA GLN A 154 8.44 11.01 19.16
C GLN A 154 9.68 11.66 19.81
N ASN A 155 10.64 12.17 19.02
CA ASN A 155 11.86 12.80 19.55
C ASN A 155 11.90 14.33 19.42
N ASN A 156 10.90 14.96 18.79
CA ASN A 156 10.87 16.42 18.59
C ASN A 156 9.67 17.11 19.25
N SER A 157 9.24 16.63 20.42
CA SER A 157 8.53 17.49 21.36
C SER A 157 9.55 18.38 22.09
N HIS A 158 10.09 19.37 21.40
CA HIS A 158 10.48 20.67 21.95
C HIS A 158 11.00 21.57 20.82
N THR A 159 10.61 22.85 20.87
CA THR A 159 10.99 23.96 19.99
C THR A 159 10.38 23.99 18.58
N VAL A 160 9.14 24.48 18.53
CA VAL A 160 8.70 25.35 17.43
C VAL A 160 9.55 26.63 17.51
N VAL A 161 10.62 26.72 16.72
CA VAL A 161 11.19 28.02 16.36
C VAL A 161 10.64 28.39 15.01
N ASN A 162 9.62 29.23 15.03
CA ASN A 162 9.14 29.96 13.86
C ASN A 162 10.31 30.76 13.27
N TYR A 163 10.90 30.29 12.18
CA TYR A 163 11.68 31.15 11.30
C TYR A 163 10.69 31.91 10.41
N VAL A 164 10.11 32.96 10.98
CA VAL A 164 9.54 34.07 10.20
C VAL A 164 10.74 34.87 9.70
N GLY A 165 10.90 34.94 8.39
CA GLY A 165 11.91 35.77 7.75
C GLY A 165 11.73 37.22 8.15
N ASN A 166 12.78 37.80 8.71
CA ASN A 166 12.89 39.25 8.85
C ASN A 166 14.14 39.69 8.09
N THR A 167 13.91 40.21 6.89
CA THR A 167 14.87 41.00 6.13
C THR A 167 15.10 42.33 6.83
N ASN A 168 16.36 42.65 7.09
CA ASN A 168 17.01 43.98 7.02
C ASN A 168 18.18 44.00 8.01
N ASP A 169 19.42 43.89 7.52
CA ASP A 169 20.31 45.06 7.49
C ASP A 169 21.72 44.71 6.97
N ILE A 170 22.20 45.66 6.16
CA ILE A 170 23.47 45.74 5.45
C ILE A 170 24.59 46.05 6.47
N THR A 171 25.81 45.50 6.32
CA THR A 171 27.05 46.21 5.88
C THR A 171 28.33 45.34 6.02
N SER A 172 29.05 45.24 4.89
CA SER A 172 30.52 45.23 4.68
C SER A 172 31.49 44.13 5.20
N ASN A 173 32.10 43.48 4.19
CA ASN A 173 33.55 43.25 3.95
C ASN A 173 34.31 42.18 4.75
N ASN A 174 34.63 41.05 4.09
CA ASN A 174 36.00 40.80 3.57
C ASN A 174 36.10 39.48 2.77
N ILE A 175 36.79 39.57 1.64
CA ILE A 175 37.14 38.50 0.69
C ILE A 175 38.36 37.73 1.22
N ILE A 176 38.27 36.41 1.42
CA ILE A 176 39.34 35.42 1.16
C ILE A 176 38.69 34.09 0.74
N ASN A 177 39.10 33.58 -0.43
CA ASN A 177 38.84 32.24 -0.95
C ASN A 177 39.34 31.13 -0.01
N SER A 178 38.51 30.11 0.21
CA SER A 178 39.00 28.73 0.30
C SER A 178 37.88 27.75 0.01
N ASP A 179 38.11 26.94 -1.02
CA ASP A 179 37.36 25.72 -1.35
C ASP A 179 37.03 24.91 -0.09
N LYS A 180 35.74 24.71 0.16
CA LYS A 180 35.23 23.56 0.91
C LYS A 180 33.77 23.32 0.57
N SER A 181 33.56 22.20 -0.10
CA SER A 181 32.29 21.57 -0.42
C SER A 181 31.31 21.57 0.77
N PHE A 182 30.24 22.33 0.67
CA PHE A 182 29.04 22.12 1.48
C PHE A 182 28.13 21.09 0.80
N TYR A 183 28.63 19.85 0.68
CA TYR A 183 27.75 18.69 0.77
C TYR A 183 27.65 18.38 2.26
N ASN A 184 26.77 19.08 2.97
CA ASN A 184 26.37 18.63 4.30
C ASN A 184 25.39 17.48 4.10
N GLY A 185 25.96 16.31 3.81
CA GLY A 185 25.30 15.03 3.91
C GLY A 185 24.92 14.81 5.36
N ASN A 186 23.68 15.17 5.70
CA ASN A 186 22.95 14.44 6.72
C ASN A 186 22.68 13.05 6.14
N GLN A 187 23.68 12.17 6.19
CA GLN A 187 23.44 10.75 6.12
C GLN A 187 22.52 10.42 7.30
N CYS A 188 21.25 10.20 6.98
CA CYS A 188 20.27 9.66 7.89
C CYS A 188 20.68 8.21 8.21
N VAL A 189 21.60 8.03 9.15
CA VAL A 189 22.13 6.74 9.60
C VAL A 189 21.02 5.82 10.15
N GLY A 190 19.81 6.34 10.39
CA GLY A 190 18.63 5.59 10.83
C GLY A 190 17.77 4.92 9.74
N LEU A 191 17.84 5.31 8.46
CA LEU A 191 16.89 4.84 7.43
C LEU A 191 17.13 3.39 6.96
N ASN A 192 18.32 2.83 7.20
CA ASN A 192 18.75 1.58 6.57
C ASN A 192 18.15 0.30 7.21
N LYS A 193 17.57 0.41 8.41
CA LYS A 193 16.95 -0.75 9.10
C LYS A 193 15.43 -0.83 8.85
N TRP A 194 14.81 0.28 8.49
CA TRP A 194 13.35 0.46 8.53
C TRP A 194 12.68 0.05 7.23
N ASN A 195 13.32 0.25 6.07
CA ASN A 195 12.67 0.02 4.77
C ASN A 195 12.55 -1.47 4.36
N ARG A 196 12.85 -2.42 5.24
CA ARG A 196 13.05 -3.83 4.86
C ARG A 196 11.75 -4.62 4.68
N ASN A 197 10.65 -4.19 5.30
CA ASN A 197 9.35 -4.87 5.24
C ASN A 197 8.25 -4.03 4.58
N ILE A 198 8.62 -3.13 3.65
CA ILE A 198 7.67 -2.31 2.89
C ILE A 198 6.61 -3.20 2.25
N LEU A 199 7.02 -4.33 1.64
CA LEU A 199 6.08 -5.24 1.00
C LEU A 199 5.05 -5.82 1.98
N SER A 200 5.48 -6.24 3.18
CA SER A 200 4.56 -6.76 4.19
C SER A 200 3.56 -5.70 4.64
N CYS A 201 4.03 -4.45 4.81
CA CYS A 201 3.16 -3.32 5.16
C CYS A 201 2.14 -3.02 4.05
N GLN A 202 2.58 -3.02 2.79
CA GLN A 202 1.71 -2.81 1.64
C GLN A 202 0.67 -3.92 1.52
N LEU A 203 1.06 -5.19 1.68
CA LEU A 203 0.15 -6.33 1.61
C LEU A 203 -0.86 -6.34 2.76
N ALA A 204 -0.43 -6.00 3.98
CA ALA A 204 -1.33 -5.89 5.13
C ALA A 204 -2.36 -4.77 4.94
N ARG A 205 -1.91 -3.60 4.48
CA ARG A 205 -2.82 -2.49 4.14
C ARG A 205 -3.76 -2.88 3.00
N CYS A 206 -3.24 -3.55 1.98
CA CYS A 206 -4.04 -4.04 0.86
C CYS A 206 -5.19 -4.92 1.35
N ALA A 207 -4.89 -5.91 2.21
CA ALA A 207 -5.93 -6.77 2.80
C ALA A 207 -6.96 -5.97 3.61
N ALA A 208 -6.52 -5.03 4.44
CA ALA A 208 -7.41 -4.16 5.21
C ALA A 208 -8.33 -3.30 4.33
N CYS A 209 -7.79 -2.73 3.25
CA CYS A 209 -8.56 -1.90 2.32
C CYS A 209 -9.56 -2.73 1.51
N ILE A 210 -9.18 -3.93 1.05
CA ILE A 210 -10.11 -4.85 0.37
C ILE A 210 -11.25 -5.22 1.35
N ASP A 211 -10.92 -5.55 2.59
CA ASP A 211 -11.90 -5.93 3.61
C ASP A 211 -12.88 -4.79 3.91
N ALA A 212 -12.37 -3.56 4.06
CA ALA A 212 -13.20 -2.36 4.24
C ALA A 212 -14.16 -2.14 3.05
N LEU A 213 -13.67 -2.26 1.80
CA LEU A 213 -14.50 -2.10 0.61
C LEU A 213 -15.59 -3.18 0.51
N CYS A 214 -15.26 -4.43 0.81
CA CYS A 214 -16.24 -5.53 0.83
C CYS A 214 -17.34 -5.27 1.87
N ARG A 215 -16.97 -4.86 3.10
CA ARG A 215 -17.93 -4.55 4.17
C ARG A 215 -18.83 -3.37 3.80
N ASP A 216 -18.27 -2.30 3.25
CA ASP A 216 -19.02 -1.13 2.79
C ASP A 216 -20.06 -1.48 1.71
N GLN A 217 -19.72 -2.37 0.77
CA GLN A 217 -20.66 -2.82 -0.26
C GLN A 217 -21.81 -3.63 0.32
N ILE A 218 -21.53 -4.54 1.27
CA ILE A 218 -22.55 -5.35 1.94
C ILE A 218 -23.54 -4.45 2.68
N ILE A 219 -23.03 -3.46 3.44
CA ILE A 219 -23.86 -2.51 4.17
C ILE A 219 -24.75 -1.70 3.21
N TRP A 220 -24.18 -1.20 2.11
CA TRP A 220 -24.93 -0.42 1.12
C TRP A 220 -26.03 -1.24 0.44
N LYS A 221 -25.73 -2.48 0.01
CA LYS A 221 -26.72 -3.38 -0.59
C LYS A 221 -27.84 -3.73 0.40
N ASN A 222 -27.52 -3.98 1.67
CA ASN A 222 -28.51 -4.25 2.71
C ASN A 222 -29.39 -3.03 3.00
N SER A 223 -28.81 -1.82 2.97
CA SER A 223 -29.57 -0.57 3.12
C SER A 223 -30.55 -0.31 1.96
N LEU A 224 -30.24 -0.75 0.73
CA LEU A 224 -31.15 -0.66 -0.41
C LEU A 224 -32.34 -1.62 -0.30
N LYS A 225 -32.13 -2.77 0.34
CA LYS A 225 -33.18 -3.78 0.57
C LYS A 225 -34.10 -3.41 1.73
N SER A 226 -33.62 -2.61 2.68
CA SER A 226 -34.43 -2.06 3.77
C SER A 226 -35.25 -0.86 3.29
N THR A 227 -36.55 -1.05 3.07
CA THR A 227 -37.52 0.03 2.77
C THR A 227 -37.80 0.97 3.94
N ASN A 228 -37.15 0.79 5.10
CA ASN A 228 -37.31 1.67 6.25
C ASN A 228 -36.17 2.69 6.34
N SER A 229 -36.58 3.94 6.18
CA SER A 229 -35.80 5.16 6.19
C SER A 229 -34.95 5.36 7.46
N SER A 230 -33.63 5.30 7.30
CA SER A 230 -32.68 6.21 7.97
C SER A 230 -31.37 6.22 7.19
N CYS A 231 -31.41 6.87 6.02
CA CYS A 231 -30.20 7.11 5.23
C CYS A 231 -29.25 7.99 6.03
N VAL A 232 -28.29 7.37 6.72
CA VAL A 232 -27.05 8.04 7.13
C VAL A 232 -26.46 8.56 5.82
N ARG A 233 -26.54 9.88 5.64
CA ARG A 233 -26.06 10.56 4.43
C ARG A 233 -24.56 10.34 4.36
N SER A 234 -24.15 9.31 3.61
CA SER A 234 -22.79 9.24 3.08
C SER A 234 -22.53 10.55 2.36
N VAL A 235 -21.59 11.34 2.88
CA VAL A 235 -21.19 12.61 2.31
C VAL A 235 -20.73 12.31 0.88
N ARG A 236 -21.54 12.73 -0.10
CA ARG A 236 -21.27 12.48 -1.52
C ARG A 236 -20.15 13.41 -1.96
N TYR A 237 -18.91 12.94 -1.86
CA TYR A 237 -17.81 13.55 -2.58
C TYR A 237 -18.05 13.41 -4.10
N PRO A 238 -17.59 14.37 -4.93
CA PRO A 238 -17.79 14.33 -6.37
C PRO A 238 -17.34 13.01 -7.02
N THR A 239 -16.28 12.40 -6.47
CA THR A 239 -15.72 11.13 -6.94
C THR A 239 -16.41 9.88 -6.36
N ARG A 240 -17.34 10.03 -5.39
CA ARG A 240 -17.88 8.91 -4.59
C ARG A 240 -16.77 8.02 -4.00
N SER A 241 -15.64 8.65 -3.64
CA SER A 241 -14.48 7.95 -3.06
C SER A 241 -14.87 7.16 -1.83
N ARG A 242 -14.12 6.10 -1.53
CA ARG A 242 -14.34 5.29 -0.32
C ARG A 242 -13.33 5.65 0.77
N PRO A 243 -13.71 5.54 2.06
CA PRO A 243 -12.78 5.75 3.14
C PRO A 243 -11.79 4.57 3.21
N LEU A 244 -10.55 4.79 2.76
CA LEU A 244 -9.51 3.75 2.71
C LEU A 244 -8.37 3.97 3.70
N ARG A 245 -8.25 5.18 4.26
CA ARG A 245 -7.21 5.51 5.23
C ARG A 245 -7.66 5.10 6.62
N TYR A 246 -6.95 4.18 7.26
CA TYR A 246 -7.21 3.82 8.65
C TYR A 246 -6.54 4.80 9.62
N LEU A 247 -7.28 5.25 10.63
CA LEU A 247 -6.75 6.02 11.75
C LEU A 247 -6.84 5.17 13.04
N PRO A 248 -5.70 4.80 13.65
CA PRO A 248 -5.70 3.93 14.82
C PRO A 248 -6.39 4.52 16.05
N SER A 249 -6.23 5.83 16.27
CA SER A 249 -6.78 6.52 17.44
C SER A 249 -8.31 6.46 17.51
N PRO A 250 -9.06 6.79 16.43
CA PRO A 250 -10.50 6.57 16.41
C PRO A 250 -10.91 5.14 16.03
N GLY A 251 -9.98 4.29 15.59
CA GLY A 251 -10.27 2.93 15.13
C GLY A 251 -11.18 2.89 13.90
N ALA A 252 -11.02 3.86 12.99
CA ALA A 252 -11.96 4.06 11.89
C ALA A 252 -11.26 4.34 10.56
N PHE A 253 -11.91 3.94 9.48
CA PHE A 253 -11.56 4.34 8.12
C PHE A 253 -12.10 5.73 7.81
N VAL A 254 -11.27 6.59 7.22
CA VAL A 254 -11.62 7.94 6.78
C VAL A 254 -11.25 8.14 5.31
N HIS A 255 -11.87 9.13 4.69
CA HIS A 255 -11.42 9.60 3.37
C HIS A 255 -10.02 10.20 3.48
N ARG A 256 -9.24 10.05 2.41
CA ARG A 256 -8.01 10.81 2.25
C ARG A 256 -8.29 12.26 1.87
#